data_AF-A0A6J1PRP3-F1
#
_entry.id   AF-A0A6J1PRP3-F1
#
_cell.length_a   1.000
_cell.length_b   1.000
_cell.length_c   1.000
_cell.angle_alpha   90.00
_cell.angle_beta   90.00
_cell.angle_gamma   90.00
#
_symmetry.space_group_name_H-M   'P 1'
#
loop_
_entity.id
_entity.type
_entity.pdbx_description
1 polymer ?
#
loop_
_entity_poly.entity_id
_entity_poly.type
_entity_poly.pdbx_seq_one_letter_code
_entity_poly.pdbx_strand_id
1 'polypeptide(L)'
;MRLTRVRRVLRFTQSPWLRVYIELNTTLRTRASNEFKRNLYKLMNNAVFGKTMENVRGHVDVRLVTRWDGRYGAEALIAKPNFHSRSVFSENLVAIELRRLEVKFNKPVYVGMCILEISKTRLYEFHYDYMMPLYRDRCRIFYTDTDSLIYSLACKDAYERMKRNIHRFDTSDYAENNAHGMPRVNKKVPGLMKDKNNGAIMTEFVGLRAKMYTYKVLGRDDTKRIKGVKRNVVAERITFEDYVACLRNARELKTRQSCIRSTLHEVYTMSEQKLALSPHDDKRYVTLNGEETLPWGHYGISL
;
A
#
# COMPACT_ATOMS: atom_id res chain seq x y z
N MET A 1 16.71 23.14 3.47
CA MET A 1 16.20 23.24 4.86
C MET A 1 17.40 23.18 5.80
N ARG A 2 17.54 24.09 6.78
CA ARG A 2 18.66 24.12 7.73
C ARG A 2 18.12 23.82 9.14
N LEU A 3 18.62 22.75 9.79
CA LEU A 3 18.21 22.41 11.15
C LEU A 3 18.73 23.48 12.12
N THR A 4 17.83 24.14 12.84
CA THR A 4 18.21 25.21 13.78
C THR A 4 18.28 24.74 15.22
N ARG A 5 17.39 23.83 15.65
CA ARG A 5 17.37 23.31 17.03
C ARG A 5 16.58 22.01 17.16
N VAL A 6 17.11 21.04 17.91
CA VAL A 6 16.35 19.87 18.39
C VAL A 6 15.82 20.18 19.78
N ARG A 7 14.49 20.08 19.98
CA ARG A 7 13.85 20.46 21.26
C ARG A 7 13.59 19.29 22.20
N ARG A 8 13.21 18.12 21.68
CA ARG A 8 12.85 16.92 22.46
C ARG A 8 13.27 15.67 21.71
N VAL A 9 13.75 14.68 22.45
CA VAL A 9 14.09 13.35 21.95
C VAL A 9 13.43 12.33 22.87
N LEU A 10 12.73 11.35 22.30
CA LEU A 10 12.24 10.18 23.02
C LEU A 10 13.19 9.02 22.73
N ARG A 11 13.70 8.40 23.79
CA ARG A 11 14.58 7.22 23.71
C ARG A 11 13.96 6.08 24.50
N PHE A 12 14.04 4.87 23.97
CA PHE A 12 13.50 3.67 24.59
C PHE A 12 14.61 2.60 24.72
N THR A 13 14.48 1.75 25.74
CA THR A 13 15.24 0.50 25.80
C THR A 13 14.68 -0.47 24.76
N GLN A 14 15.56 -1.03 23.92
CA GLN A 14 15.16 -1.89 22.80
C GLN A 14 15.46 -3.35 23.14
N SER A 15 14.57 -4.24 22.72
CA SER A 15 14.77 -5.69 22.79
C SER A 15 14.08 -6.35 21.58
N PRO A 16 14.51 -7.55 21.17
CA PRO A 16 13.88 -8.28 20.06
C PRO A 16 12.58 -8.99 20.50
N TRP A 17 11.68 -8.30 21.21
CA TRP A 17 10.50 -8.89 21.84
C TRP A 17 9.49 -9.54 20.87
N LEU A 18 9.43 -9.10 19.60
CA LEU A 18 8.62 -9.74 18.55
C LEU A 18 9.34 -10.88 17.80
N ARG A 19 10.64 -11.08 18.03
CA ARG A 19 11.47 -11.94 17.19
C ARG A 19 10.91 -13.37 17.08
N VAL A 20 10.63 -14.00 18.21
CA VAL A 20 10.12 -15.38 18.26
C VAL A 20 8.82 -15.51 17.46
N TYR A 21 7.91 -14.54 17.58
CA TYR A 21 6.64 -14.51 16.85
C TYR A 21 6.84 -14.35 15.33
N ILE A 22 7.68 -13.40 14.93
CA ILE A 22 7.97 -13.13 13.52
C ILE A 22 8.69 -14.31 12.86
N GLU A 23 9.67 -14.89 13.55
CA GLU A 23 10.42 -16.07 13.08
C GLU A 23 9.48 -17.27 12.91
N LEU A 24 8.64 -17.56 13.90
CA LEU A 24 7.65 -18.63 13.83
C LEU A 24 6.74 -18.48 12.58
N ASN A 25 6.12 -17.31 12.42
CA ASN A 25 5.25 -17.06 11.27
C ASN A 25 6.01 -17.09 9.94
N THR A 26 7.28 -16.66 9.91
CA THR A 26 8.12 -16.72 8.72
C THR A 26 8.46 -18.16 8.34
N THR A 27 8.80 -19.01 9.31
CA THR A 27 9.02 -20.43 9.10
C THR A 27 7.75 -21.12 8.60
N LEU A 28 6.61 -20.87 9.25
CA LEU A 28 5.32 -21.43 8.84
C LEU A 28 4.92 -20.97 7.42
N ARG A 29 5.13 -19.69 7.10
CA ARG A 29 4.91 -19.14 5.76
C ARG A 29 5.80 -19.77 4.70
N THR A 30 7.05 -20.08 5.05
CA THR A 30 8.02 -20.68 4.12
C THR A 30 7.70 -22.15 3.82
N ARG A 31 7.19 -22.88 4.82
CA ARG A 31 6.75 -24.29 4.73
C ARG A 31 5.36 -24.46 4.11
N ALA A 32 4.54 -23.41 4.10
CA ALA A 32 3.18 -23.48 3.55
C ALA A 32 3.18 -23.80 2.04
N SER A 33 2.45 -24.84 1.67
CA SER A 33 2.31 -25.32 0.29
C SER A 33 1.22 -24.59 -0.51
N ASN A 34 0.22 -24.02 0.17
CA ASN A 34 -0.89 -23.32 -0.47
C ASN A 34 -0.86 -21.80 -0.25
N GLU A 35 -1.52 -21.07 -1.15
CA GLU A 35 -1.57 -19.61 -1.10
C GLU A 35 -2.32 -19.08 0.13
N PHE A 36 -3.41 -19.74 0.53
CA PHE A 36 -4.19 -19.34 1.71
C PHE A 36 -3.33 -19.28 2.98
N LYS A 37 -2.62 -20.37 3.32
CA LYS A 37 -1.74 -20.44 4.49
C LYS A 37 -0.60 -19.41 4.39
N ARG A 38 0.00 -19.23 3.21
CA ARG A 38 1.03 -18.20 2.99
C ARG A 38 0.50 -16.80 3.27
N ASN A 39 -0.73 -16.51 2.85
CA ASN A 39 -1.38 -15.21 3.09
C ASN A 39 -1.80 -15.04 4.55
N LEU A 40 -2.25 -16.10 5.23
CA LEU A 40 -2.59 -16.09 6.65
C LEU A 40 -1.36 -15.71 7.50
N TYR A 41 -0.24 -16.41 7.35
CA TYR A 41 0.96 -16.11 8.15
C TYR A 41 1.56 -14.73 7.83
N LYS A 42 1.42 -14.26 6.59
CA LYS A 42 1.75 -12.87 6.23
C LYS A 42 0.83 -11.89 6.98
N LEU A 43 -0.46 -12.17 7.03
CA LEU A 43 -1.44 -11.34 7.73
C LEU A 43 -1.16 -11.30 9.23
N MET A 44 -0.82 -12.43 9.86
CA MET A 44 -0.49 -12.48 11.29
C MET A 44 0.65 -11.51 11.66
N ASN A 45 1.71 -11.47 10.85
CA ASN A 45 2.80 -10.50 11.04
C ASN A 45 2.32 -9.05 10.82
N ASN A 46 1.58 -8.79 9.74
CA ASN A 46 1.11 -7.45 9.41
C ASN A 46 0.06 -6.90 10.38
N ALA A 47 -0.77 -7.78 10.97
CA ALA A 47 -1.84 -7.42 11.89
C ALA A 47 -1.29 -6.89 13.21
N VAL A 48 -0.19 -7.46 13.72
CA VAL A 48 0.48 -6.94 14.93
C VAL A 48 0.90 -5.50 14.72
N PHE A 49 1.56 -5.20 13.60
CA PHE A 49 1.92 -3.84 13.22
C PHE A 49 0.68 -2.93 13.17
N GLY A 50 -0.37 -3.34 12.44
CA GLY A 50 -1.61 -2.56 12.34
C GLY A 50 -2.27 -2.28 13.69
N LYS A 51 -2.19 -3.24 14.63
CA LYS A 51 -2.74 -3.10 15.98
C LYS A 51 -1.99 -2.07 16.82
N THR A 52 -0.68 -1.91 16.62
CA THR A 52 0.10 -0.87 17.31
C THR A 52 -0.32 0.55 16.92
N MET A 53 -0.83 0.72 15.70
CA MET A 53 -1.25 2.00 15.12
C MET A 53 -2.78 2.20 15.16
N GLU A 54 -3.51 1.37 15.90
CA GLU A 54 -4.97 1.45 15.98
C GLU A 54 -5.42 2.81 16.53
N ASN A 55 -6.28 3.51 15.77
CA ASN A 55 -6.86 4.77 16.20
C ASN A 55 -8.06 4.55 17.13
N VAL A 56 -7.79 4.47 18.44
CA VAL A 56 -8.82 4.31 19.48
C VAL A 56 -9.82 5.46 19.56
N ARG A 57 -9.54 6.62 18.97
CA ARG A 57 -10.50 7.74 18.88
C ARG A 57 -11.67 7.44 17.94
N GLY A 58 -11.49 6.49 17.02
CA GLY A 58 -12.56 6.04 16.13
C GLY A 58 -13.51 5.04 16.77
N HIS A 59 -13.27 4.62 18.03
CA HIS A 59 -14.18 3.72 18.73
C HIS A 59 -15.47 4.46 19.14
N VAL A 60 -16.59 3.84 18.83
CA VAL A 60 -17.93 4.30 19.19
C VAL A 60 -18.61 3.26 20.07
N ASP A 61 -19.49 3.70 20.95
CA ASP A 61 -20.36 2.81 21.70
C ASP A 61 -21.69 2.68 20.95
N VAL A 62 -22.00 1.47 20.49
CA VAL A 62 -23.24 1.19 19.77
C VAL A 62 -24.26 0.59 20.73
N ARG A 63 -25.47 1.15 20.76
CA ARG A 63 -26.60 0.65 21.52
C ARG A 63 -27.73 0.26 20.57
N LEU A 64 -28.16 -1.00 20.64
CA LEU A 64 -29.35 -1.47 19.96
C LEU A 64 -30.56 -1.23 20.86
N VAL A 65 -31.58 -0.57 20.33
CA VAL A 65 -32.75 -0.12 21.08
C VAL A 65 -34.02 -0.51 20.33
N THR A 66 -35.02 -0.97 21.08
CA THR A 66 -36.30 -1.43 20.53
C THR A 66 -37.51 -0.60 20.94
N ARG A 67 -37.30 0.47 21.71
CA ARG A 67 -38.35 1.37 22.20
C ARG A 67 -37.92 2.83 22.09
N TRP A 68 -38.88 3.71 21.81
CA TRP A 68 -38.65 5.14 21.74
C TRP A 68 -38.44 5.73 23.14
N ASP A 69 -39.39 5.50 24.04
CA ASP A 69 -39.46 6.13 25.35
C ASP A 69 -38.59 5.48 26.43
N GLY A 70 -38.42 6.24 27.52
CA GLY A 70 -37.81 5.81 28.77
C GLY A 70 -36.32 6.11 28.85
N ARG A 71 -35.76 5.94 30.05
CA ARG A 71 -34.35 6.29 30.37
C ARG A 71 -33.31 5.63 29.44
N TYR A 72 -33.64 4.47 28.89
CA TYR A 72 -32.80 3.72 27.96
C TYR A 72 -33.43 3.58 26.56
N GLY A 73 -34.47 4.38 26.27
CA GLY A 73 -35.09 4.47 24.96
C GLY A 73 -34.24 5.27 23.98
N ALA A 74 -34.64 5.25 22.71
CA ALA A 74 -33.93 5.93 21.63
C ALA A 74 -33.87 7.44 21.87
N GLU A 75 -34.96 8.06 22.35
CA GLU A 75 -35.03 9.49 22.66
C GLU A 75 -33.93 9.91 23.65
N ALA A 76 -33.84 9.22 24.79
CA ALA A 76 -32.88 9.51 25.84
C ALA A 76 -31.42 9.35 25.39
N LEU A 77 -31.14 8.45 24.44
CA LEU A 77 -29.79 8.27 23.90
C LEU A 77 -29.45 9.29 22.81
N ILE A 78 -30.41 9.68 21.98
CA ILE A 78 -30.25 10.74 20.96
C ILE A 78 -30.02 12.10 21.62
N ALA A 79 -30.69 12.37 22.73
CA ALA A 79 -30.54 13.60 23.49
C ALA A 79 -29.16 13.75 24.16
N LYS A 80 -28.33 12.70 24.20
CA LYS A 80 -27.01 12.80 24.83
C LYS A 80 -26.06 13.68 24.01
N PRO A 81 -25.20 14.49 24.64
CA PRO A 81 -24.27 15.37 23.94
C PRO A 81 -23.21 14.62 23.12
N ASN A 82 -23.00 13.33 23.40
CA ASN A 82 -22.09 12.47 22.65
C ASN A 82 -22.79 11.64 21.57
N PHE A 83 -24.06 11.92 21.25
CA PHE A 83 -24.73 11.30 20.12
C PHE A 83 -23.93 11.53 18.82
N HIS A 84 -23.68 10.46 18.07
CA HIS A 84 -22.98 10.53 16.80
C HIS A 84 -23.93 10.38 15.62
N SER A 85 -24.67 9.27 15.59
CA SER A 85 -25.49 8.87 14.47
C SER A 85 -26.54 7.85 14.91
N ARG A 86 -27.52 7.59 14.04
CA ARG A 86 -28.49 6.50 14.21
C ARG A 86 -28.66 5.73 12.91
N SER A 87 -28.91 4.44 13.02
CA SER A 87 -29.29 3.54 11.92
C SER A 87 -30.57 2.82 12.29
N VAL A 88 -31.65 3.04 11.53
CA VAL A 88 -32.94 2.36 11.74
C VAL A 88 -32.95 1.10 10.91
N PHE A 89 -33.08 -0.06 11.55
CA PHE A 89 -33.15 -1.35 10.86
C PHE A 89 -34.60 -1.79 10.61
N SER A 90 -35.49 -1.45 11.53
CA SER A 90 -36.93 -1.67 11.39
C SER A 90 -37.70 -0.72 12.31
N GLU A 91 -39.04 -0.76 12.26
CA GLU A 91 -39.91 0.04 13.15
C GLU A 91 -39.58 -0.16 14.64
N ASN A 92 -39.12 -1.37 15.00
CA ASN A 92 -38.86 -1.76 16.39
C ASN A 92 -37.36 -1.95 16.69
N LEU A 93 -36.44 -1.52 15.81
CA LEU A 93 -35.01 -1.69 16.05
C LEU A 93 -34.17 -0.54 15.46
N VAL A 94 -33.44 0.13 16.33
CA VAL A 94 -32.52 1.23 15.98
C VAL A 94 -31.17 1.00 16.65
N ALA A 95 -30.09 1.14 15.89
CA ALA A 95 -28.74 1.34 16.43
C ALA A 95 -28.49 2.83 16.67
N ILE A 96 -28.15 3.18 17.91
CA ILE A 96 -27.67 4.50 18.29
C ILE A 96 -26.16 4.42 18.51
N GLU A 97 -25.40 5.22 17.76
CA GLU A 97 -23.96 5.34 17.91
C GLU A 97 -23.63 6.55 18.78
N LEU A 98 -22.86 6.33 19.84
CA LEU A 98 -22.38 7.36 20.75
C LEU A 98 -20.86 7.47 20.66
N ARG A 99 -20.33 8.69 20.60
CA ARG A 99 -18.90 8.94 20.77
C ARG A 99 -18.49 8.64 22.20
N ARG A 100 -17.27 8.12 22.38
CA ARG A 100 -16.70 7.95 23.72
C ARG A 100 -16.31 9.31 24.29
N LEU A 101 -16.79 9.61 25.49
CA LEU A 101 -16.44 10.82 26.24
C LEU A 101 -14.98 10.76 26.74
N GLU A 102 -14.52 9.57 27.09
CA GLU A 102 -13.16 9.32 27.54
C GLU A 102 -12.47 8.30 26.63
N VAL A 103 -11.25 8.61 26.21
CA VAL A 103 -10.45 7.73 25.33
C VAL A 103 -9.13 7.40 26.00
N LYS A 104 -8.95 6.14 26.37
CA LYS A 104 -7.69 5.63 26.90
C LYS A 104 -6.71 5.29 25.78
N PHE A 105 -5.60 6.01 25.67
CA PHE A 105 -4.51 5.68 24.75
C PHE A 105 -3.72 4.46 25.26
N ASN A 106 -4.17 3.27 24.86
CA ASN A 106 -3.57 1.99 25.26
C ASN A 106 -2.87 1.26 24.10
N LYS A 107 -2.55 1.98 23.02
CA LYS A 107 -1.85 1.43 21.85
C LYS A 107 -0.42 1.96 21.81
N PRO A 108 0.58 1.08 21.58
CA PRO A 108 1.98 1.51 21.51
C PRO A 108 2.29 2.12 20.14
N VAL A 109 1.71 3.29 19.83
CA VAL A 109 1.82 3.97 18.52
C VAL A 109 3.27 4.24 18.13
N TYR A 110 4.14 4.50 19.11
CA TYR A 110 5.57 4.69 18.88
C TYR A 110 6.25 3.46 18.24
N VAL A 111 5.78 2.23 18.56
CA VAL A 111 6.29 1.00 17.92
C VAL A 111 5.97 1.01 16.44
N GLY A 112 4.73 1.31 16.08
CA GLY A 112 4.30 1.36 14.68
C GLY A 112 5.00 2.47 13.90
N MET A 113 5.20 3.65 14.51
CA MET A 113 6.02 4.71 13.93
C MET A 113 7.45 4.21 13.64
N CYS A 114 8.12 3.60 14.63
CA CYS A 114 9.48 3.08 14.45
C CYS A 114 9.56 2.04 13.34
N ILE A 115 8.61 1.10 13.27
CA ILE A 115 8.57 0.07 12.20
C ILE A 115 8.48 0.74 10.81
N LEU A 116 7.62 1.75 10.66
CA LEU A 116 7.49 2.48 9.38
C LEU A 116 8.78 3.21 9.00
N GLU A 117 9.39 3.92 9.94
CA GLU A 117 10.62 4.67 9.66
C GLU A 117 11.81 3.75 9.37
N ILE A 118 11.93 2.62 10.08
CA ILE A 118 12.93 1.59 9.77
C ILE A 118 12.67 1.01 8.38
N SER A 119 11.43 0.71 8.02
CA SER A 119 11.09 0.18 6.68
C SER A 119 11.47 1.17 5.57
N LYS A 120 11.20 2.47 5.75
CA LYS A 120 11.62 3.51 4.78
C LYS A 120 13.13 3.61 4.69
N THR A 121 13.81 3.60 5.85
CA THR A 121 15.28 3.66 5.91
C THR A 121 15.90 2.52 5.14
N ARG A 122 15.38 1.28 5.26
CA ARG A 122 15.87 0.13 4.49
C ARG A 122 15.67 0.29 2.97
N LEU A 123 14.54 0.86 2.55
CA LEU A 123 14.29 1.17 1.15
C LEU A 123 15.27 2.25 0.63
N TYR A 124 15.54 3.26 1.45
CA TYR A 124 16.47 4.34 1.15
C TYR A 124 17.92 3.87 1.12
N GLU A 125 18.37 3.07 2.08
CA GLU A 125 19.69 2.43 2.07
C GLU A 125 19.89 1.60 0.79
N PHE A 126 18.88 0.84 0.37
CA PHE A 126 18.96 0.10 -0.89
C PHE A 126 19.12 1.02 -2.11
N HIS A 127 18.41 2.15 -2.13
CA HIS A 127 18.53 3.10 -3.24
C HIS A 127 19.84 3.89 -3.18
N TYR A 128 20.08 4.63 -2.11
CA TYR A 128 21.16 5.60 -1.98
C TYR A 128 22.52 4.97 -1.70
N ASP A 129 22.59 3.86 -0.95
CA ASP A 129 23.88 3.26 -0.58
C ASP A 129 24.28 2.13 -1.53
N TYR A 130 23.33 1.54 -2.26
CA TYR A 130 23.59 0.42 -3.17
C TYR A 130 23.31 0.76 -4.65
N MET A 131 22.08 1.11 -5.02
CA MET A 131 21.73 1.33 -6.43
C MET A 131 22.41 2.58 -7.03
N MET A 132 22.40 3.69 -6.30
CA MET A 132 22.96 4.97 -6.75
C MET A 132 24.48 4.90 -6.99
N PRO A 133 25.33 4.38 -6.08
CA PRO A 133 26.76 4.26 -6.35
C PRO A 133 27.07 3.29 -7.50
N LEU A 134 26.25 2.25 -7.66
CA LEU A 134 26.47 1.18 -8.64
C LEU A 134 26.17 1.59 -10.09
N TYR A 135 25.15 2.44 -10.28
CA TYR A 135 24.69 2.84 -11.62
C TYR A 135 24.84 4.34 -11.90
N ARG A 136 24.93 5.18 -10.86
CA ARG A 136 25.04 6.65 -10.95
C ARG A 136 23.89 7.23 -11.78
N ASP A 137 24.22 8.00 -12.81
CA ASP A 137 23.35 8.61 -13.81
C ASP A 137 22.60 7.60 -14.69
N ARG A 138 23.04 6.33 -14.71
CA ARG A 138 22.41 5.24 -15.49
C ARG A 138 21.27 4.55 -14.75
N CYS A 139 20.80 5.11 -13.64
CA CYS A 139 19.68 4.58 -12.87
C CYS A 139 18.69 5.69 -12.58
N ARG A 140 17.44 5.49 -13.00
CA ARG A 140 16.35 6.42 -12.74
C ARG A 140 15.19 5.69 -12.09
N ILE A 141 14.69 6.21 -10.98
CA ILE A 141 13.44 5.72 -10.37
C ILE A 141 12.27 6.28 -11.15
N PHE A 142 11.42 5.39 -11.66
CA PHE A 142 10.16 5.77 -12.31
C PHE A 142 8.99 5.78 -11.33
N TYR A 143 9.01 4.91 -10.33
CA TYR A 143 7.90 4.76 -9.41
C TYR A 143 8.31 4.12 -8.07
N THR A 144 7.58 4.47 -7.01
CA THR A 144 7.66 3.82 -5.71
C THR A 144 6.29 3.66 -5.06
N ASP A 145 6.05 2.51 -4.42
CA ASP A 145 4.88 2.30 -3.55
C ASP A 145 5.27 1.45 -2.36
N THR A 146 5.29 2.06 -1.18
CA THR A 146 5.52 1.47 0.15
C THR A 146 6.87 0.75 0.29
N ASP A 147 7.03 -0.40 -0.34
CA ASP A 147 8.16 -1.32 -0.25
C ASP A 147 8.72 -1.71 -1.63
N SER A 148 8.31 -1.00 -2.70
CA SER A 148 8.70 -1.30 -4.08
C SER A 148 9.31 -0.10 -4.79
N LEU A 149 10.25 -0.38 -5.69
CA LEU A 149 10.92 0.56 -6.57
C LEU A 149 10.87 0.01 -8.00
N ILE A 150 10.54 0.86 -8.96
CA ILE A 150 10.65 0.58 -10.39
C ILE A 150 11.79 1.43 -10.93
N TYR A 151 12.80 0.75 -11.48
CA TYR A 151 13.99 1.36 -12.02
C TYR A 151 14.04 1.24 -13.55
N SER A 152 14.43 2.33 -14.20
CA SER A 152 15.05 2.28 -15.51
C SER A 152 16.56 2.22 -15.33
N LEU A 153 17.20 1.20 -15.90
CA LEU A 153 18.64 0.91 -15.76
C LEU A 153 19.29 0.84 -17.14
N ALA A 154 20.32 1.66 -17.36
CA ALA A 154 21.19 1.54 -18.52
C ALA A 154 22.43 0.71 -18.15
N CYS A 155 22.42 -0.58 -18.47
CA CYS A 155 23.55 -1.48 -18.23
C CYS A 155 23.56 -2.66 -19.19
N LYS A 156 24.73 -3.30 -19.35
CA LYS A 156 24.86 -4.53 -20.17
C LYS A 156 24.06 -5.70 -19.59
N ASP A 157 24.20 -5.94 -18.28
CA ASP A 157 23.50 -7.02 -17.58
C ASP A 157 23.29 -6.64 -16.10
N ALA A 158 22.02 -6.50 -15.71
CA ALA A 158 21.64 -6.22 -14.33
C ALA A 158 21.65 -7.48 -13.45
N TYR A 159 21.36 -8.65 -14.02
CA TYR A 159 21.25 -9.91 -13.29
C TYR A 159 22.60 -10.48 -12.90
N GLU A 160 23.64 -10.28 -13.71
CA GLU A 160 25.02 -10.56 -13.30
C GLU A 160 25.42 -9.79 -12.03
N ARG A 161 25.03 -8.52 -11.94
CA ARG A 161 25.29 -7.69 -10.75
C ARG A 161 24.46 -8.15 -9.55
N MET A 162 23.21 -8.56 -9.77
CA MET A 162 22.37 -9.17 -8.72
C MET A 162 22.98 -10.46 -8.20
N LYS A 163 23.48 -11.35 -9.08
CA LYS A 163 24.17 -12.59 -8.68
C LYS A 163 25.38 -12.32 -7.79
N ARG A 164 26.22 -11.33 -8.14
CA ARG A 164 27.38 -10.92 -7.32
C ARG A 164 26.98 -10.41 -5.94
N ASN A 165 25.76 -9.87 -5.79
CA ASN A 165 25.24 -9.30 -4.55
C ASN A 165 24.05 -10.09 -3.99
N ILE A 166 24.03 -11.41 -4.19
CA ILE A 166 22.86 -12.26 -3.90
C ILE A 166 22.36 -12.16 -2.45
N HIS A 167 23.24 -11.85 -1.50
CA HIS A 167 22.90 -11.64 -0.09
C HIS A 167 21.90 -10.49 0.14
N ARG A 168 21.68 -9.61 -0.83
CA ARG A 168 20.70 -8.51 -0.79
C ARG A 168 19.34 -8.88 -1.39
N PHE A 169 19.24 -10.05 -2.03
CA PHE A 169 18.08 -10.42 -2.83
C PHE A 169 17.43 -11.74 -2.39
N ASP A 170 16.10 -11.78 -2.37
CA ASP A 170 15.31 -13.02 -2.38
C ASP A 170 15.07 -13.42 -3.84
N THR A 171 15.74 -14.50 -4.26
CA THR A 171 15.66 -15.08 -5.61
C THR A 171 14.99 -16.45 -5.61
N SER A 172 14.40 -16.86 -4.49
CA SER A 172 13.81 -18.19 -4.32
C SER A 172 12.67 -18.51 -5.28
N ASP A 173 11.99 -17.47 -5.76
CA ASP A 173 10.83 -17.58 -6.67
C ASP A 173 11.24 -17.59 -8.16
N TYR A 174 12.54 -17.60 -8.49
CA TYR A 174 13.02 -17.81 -9.86
C TYR A 174 12.78 -19.26 -10.31
N ALA A 175 12.61 -19.46 -11.62
CA ALA A 175 12.61 -20.79 -12.23
C ALA A 175 14.00 -21.45 -12.10
N GLU A 176 14.02 -22.77 -12.00
CA GLU A 176 15.27 -23.54 -11.90
C GLU A 176 16.16 -23.34 -13.13
N ASN A 177 15.57 -23.42 -14.32
CA ASN A 177 16.24 -23.18 -15.60
C ASN A 177 16.00 -21.75 -16.11
N ASN A 178 16.17 -20.75 -15.24
CA ASN A 178 15.99 -19.36 -15.66
C ASN A 178 17.12 -18.87 -16.58
N ALA A 179 16.79 -17.99 -17.52
CA ALA A 179 17.72 -17.51 -18.56
C ALA A 179 19.00 -16.85 -18.03
N HIS A 180 18.99 -16.40 -16.76
CA HIS A 180 20.11 -15.68 -16.14
C HIS A 180 20.99 -16.58 -15.27
N GLY A 181 20.67 -17.88 -15.14
CA GLY A 181 21.35 -18.79 -14.21
C GLY A 181 21.29 -18.31 -12.75
N MET A 182 20.20 -17.64 -12.37
CA MET A 182 20.02 -17.07 -11.03
C MET A 182 19.87 -18.20 -9.99
N PRO A 183 20.69 -18.22 -8.91
CA PRO A 183 20.51 -19.19 -7.84
C PRO A 183 19.21 -18.94 -7.08
N ARG A 184 18.54 -19.99 -6.60
CA ARG A 184 17.27 -19.90 -5.86
C ARG A 184 17.50 -19.92 -4.35
N VAL A 185 17.75 -18.75 -3.77
CA VAL A 185 18.14 -18.62 -2.35
C VAL A 185 17.28 -17.60 -1.60
N ASN A 186 17.45 -17.54 -0.28
CA ASN A 186 16.91 -16.49 0.58
C ASN A 186 15.37 -16.41 0.67
N LYS A 187 14.69 -17.54 0.53
CA LYS A 187 13.23 -17.64 0.54
C LYS A 187 12.60 -16.98 1.77
N LYS A 188 11.90 -15.86 1.55
CA LYS A 188 11.13 -15.10 2.56
C LYS A 188 11.98 -14.60 3.74
N VAL A 189 13.29 -14.41 3.54
CA VAL A 189 14.15 -13.76 4.51
C VAL A 189 13.75 -12.27 4.62
N PRO A 190 13.42 -11.76 5.82
CA PRO A 190 13.02 -10.37 5.99
C PRO A 190 14.11 -9.37 5.56
N GLY A 191 13.69 -8.27 4.93
CA GLY A 191 14.57 -7.15 4.58
C GLY A 191 15.30 -7.27 3.24
N LEU A 192 15.21 -8.41 2.55
CA LEU A 192 15.81 -8.58 1.23
C LEU A 192 14.90 -8.08 0.10
N MET A 193 15.51 -7.53 -0.94
CA MET A 193 14.79 -7.09 -2.13
C MET A 193 14.44 -8.27 -3.02
N LYS A 194 13.30 -8.20 -3.70
CA LYS A 194 12.90 -9.23 -4.65
C LYS A 194 12.71 -8.62 -6.04
N ASP A 195 13.24 -9.28 -7.07
CA ASP A 195 12.76 -9.05 -8.42
C ASP A 195 11.36 -9.63 -8.59
N LYS A 196 10.38 -8.74 -8.72
CA LYS A 196 8.96 -9.10 -8.85
C LYS A 196 8.66 -9.82 -10.17
N ASN A 197 9.47 -9.59 -11.20
CA ASN A 197 9.30 -10.20 -12.50
C ASN A 197 10.12 -11.49 -12.66
N ASN A 198 10.87 -11.93 -11.65
CA ASN A 198 11.63 -13.19 -11.65
C ASN A 198 12.47 -13.39 -12.94
N GLY A 199 13.19 -12.36 -13.37
CA GLY A 199 14.08 -12.39 -14.54
C GLY A 199 13.46 -11.89 -15.85
N ALA A 200 12.14 -11.68 -15.90
CA ALA A 200 11.47 -11.18 -17.09
C ALA A 200 11.62 -9.64 -17.20
N ILE A 201 12.08 -9.17 -18.36
CA ILE A 201 12.41 -7.77 -18.58
C ILE A 201 11.14 -6.93 -18.70
N MET A 202 11.05 -5.86 -17.91
CA MET A 202 10.06 -4.81 -18.10
C MET A 202 10.54 -3.89 -19.23
N THR A 203 9.77 -3.77 -20.31
CA THR A 203 10.15 -3.00 -21.50
C THR A 203 9.58 -1.59 -21.50
N GLU A 204 8.35 -1.44 -20.99
CA GLU A 204 7.63 -0.17 -21.00
C GLU A 204 6.92 0.04 -19.66
N PHE A 205 6.84 1.29 -19.21
CA PHE A 205 6.17 1.69 -17.98
C PHE A 205 5.45 3.02 -18.18
N VAL A 206 4.22 3.13 -17.67
CA VAL A 206 3.45 4.37 -17.60
C VAL A 206 2.91 4.54 -16.19
N GLY A 207 3.30 5.62 -15.51
CA GLY A 207 2.79 6.01 -14.20
C GLY A 207 2.06 7.33 -14.29
N LEU A 208 0.76 7.34 -13.96
CA LEU A 208 -0.05 8.56 -13.99
C LEU A 208 -0.06 9.25 -12.62
N ARG A 209 -0.15 8.47 -11.54
CA ARG A 209 -0.08 8.94 -10.15
C ARG A 209 0.15 7.79 -9.19
N ALA A 210 0.27 8.09 -7.90
CA ALA A 210 0.35 7.08 -6.85
C ALA A 210 -0.79 6.04 -6.96
N LYS A 211 -0.42 4.76 -7.08
CA LYS A 211 -1.31 3.59 -7.22
C LYS A 211 -2.14 3.58 -8.51
N MET A 212 -1.66 4.26 -9.54
CA MET A 212 -2.21 4.28 -10.90
C MET A 212 -1.09 4.18 -11.94
N TYR A 213 -0.81 2.96 -12.41
CA TYR A 213 0.28 2.71 -13.34
C TYR A 213 0.08 1.40 -14.11
N THR A 214 0.79 1.27 -15.23
CA THR A 214 0.85 0.04 -16.03
C THR A 214 2.27 -0.23 -16.51
N TYR A 215 2.59 -1.49 -16.79
CA TYR A 215 3.86 -1.87 -17.42
C TYR A 215 3.76 -3.14 -18.25
N LYS A 216 4.58 -3.22 -19.30
CA LYS A 216 4.76 -4.39 -20.17
C LYS A 216 5.97 -5.19 -19.71
N VAL A 217 5.86 -6.51 -19.74
CA VAL A 217 6.95 -7.44 -19.42
C VAL A 217 7.07 -8.45 -20.54
N LEU A 218 8.29 -8.69 -21.01
CA LEU A 218 8.55 -9.62 -22.11
C LEU A 218 8.00 -11.02 -21.77
N GLY A 219 7.16 -11.56 -22.66
CA GLY A 219 6.55 -12.88 -22.51
C GLY A 219 5.47 -12.97 -21.42
N ARG A 220 4.89 -11.84 -20.98
CA ARG A 220 3.80 -11.81 -19.98
C ARG A 220 2.76 -10.76 -20.33
N ASP A 221 1.57 -10.93 -19.76
CA ASP A 221 0.50 -9.94 -19.84
C ASP A 221 0.85 -8.64 -19.11
N ASP A 222 0.28 -7.54 -19.58
CA ASP A 222 0.42 -6.22 -18.99
C ASP A 222 -0.06 -6.20 -17.54
N THR A 223 0.77 -5.65 -16.66
CA THR A 223 0.33 -5.39 -15.29
C THR A 223 -0.31 -4.03 -15.20
N LYS A 224 -1.62 -4.02 -14.98
CA LYS A 224 -2.42 -2.79 -14.81
C LYS A 224 -2.81 -2.57 -13.35
N ARG A 225 -2.57 -1.38 -12.81
CA ARG A 225 -2.89 -1.01 -11.42
C ARG A 225 -3.68 0.28 -11.38
N ILE A 226 -4.90 0.20 -10.85
CA ILE A 226 -5.79 1.35 -10.63
C ILE A 226 -6.42 1.21 -9.26
N LYS A 227 -6.09 2.11 -8.33
CA LYS A 227 -6.75 2.15 -7.03
C LYS A 227 -8.21 2.56 -7.18
N GLY A 228 -9.12 1.75 -6.63
CA GLY A 228 -10.56 2.05 -6.56
C GLY A 228 -11.39 1.46 -7.70
N VAL A 229 -10.75 0.87 -8.71
CA VAL A 229 -11.43 0.12 -9.79
C VAL A 229 -11.27 -1.38 -9.56
N LYS A 230 -12.33 -2.15 -9.81
CA LYS A 230 -12.33 -3.61 -9.64
C LYS A 230 -11.37 -4.31 -10.61
N ARG A 231 -10.73 -5.38 -10.14
CA ARG A 231 -9.70 -6.12 -10.90
C ARG A 231 -10.19 -6.66 -12.24
N ASN A 232 -11.40 -7.22 -12.29
CA ASN A 232 -11.98 -7.74 -13.53
C ASN A 232 -12.22 -6.61 -14.55
N VAL A 233 -12.74 -5.46 -14.10
CA VAL A 233 -12.93 -4.28 -14.96
C VAL A 233 -11.59 -3.79 -15.52
N VAL A 234 -10.54 -3.75 -14.70
CA VAL A 234 -9.19 -3.39 -15.16
C VAL A 234 -8.65 -4.40 -16.17
N ALA A 235 -8.90 -5.70 -15.97
CA ALA A 235 -8.41 -6.74 -16.87
C ALA A 235 -9.11 -6.74 -18.23
N GLU A 236 -10.43 -6.51 -18.25
CA GLU A 236 -11.28 -6.66 -19.44
C GLU A 236 -11.43 -5.37 -20.26
N ARG A 237 -11.38 -4.19 -19.64
CA ARG A 237 -11.81 -2.92 -20.28
C ARG A 237 -10.75 -1.84 -20.39
N ILE A 238 -9.57 -2.06 -19.83
CA ILE A 238 -8.52 -1.05 -19.79
C ILE A 238 -7.26 -1.66 -20.38
N THR A 239 -6.72 -1.02 -21.40
CA THR A 239 -5.52 -1.45 -22.12
C THR A 239 -4.29 -0.69 -21.63
N PHE A 240 -3.10 -1.06 -22.10
CA PHE A 240 -1.89 -0.27 -21.86
C PHE A 240 -1.97 1.07 -22.59
N GLU A 241 -2.50 1.05 -23.81
CA GLU A 241 -2.65 2.21 -24.70
C GLU A 241 -3.59 3.26 -24.10
N ASP A 242 -4.58 2.87 -23.30
CA ASP A 242 -5.41 3.81 -22.54
C ASP A 242 -4.59 4.65 -21.56
N TYR A 243 -3.57 4.08 -20.90
CA TYR A 243 -2.67 4.85 -20.02
C TYR A 243 -1.77 5.78 -20.83
N VAL A 244 -1.26 5.32 -21.97
CA VAL A 244 -0.45 6.15 -22.87
C VAL A 244 -1.27 7.34 -23.38
N ALA A 245 -2.51 7.11 -23.82
CA ALA A 245 -3.42 8.14 -24.26
C ALA A 245 -3.79 9.10 -23.12
N CYS A 246 -3.97 8.59 -21.90
CA CYS A 246 -4.19 9.42 -20.72
C CYS A 246 -3.00 10.35 -20.45
N LEU A 247 -1.77 9.82 -20.47
CA LEU A 247 -0.55 10.59 -20.25
C LEU A 247 -0.32 11.63 -21.35
N ARG A 248 -0.36 11.23 -22.63
CA ARG A 248 0.04 12.07 -23.77
C ARG A 248 -1.03 13.05 -24.21
N ASN A 249 -2.31 12.67 -24.08
CA ASN A 249 -3.43 13.45 -24.62
C ASN A 249 -4.30 14.07 -23.51
N ALA A 250 -3.86 14.01 -22.25
CA ALA A 250 -4.61 14.45 -21.08
C ALA A 250 -6.05 13.88 -21.02
N ARG A 251 -6.25 12.66 -21.51
CA ARG A 251 -7.58 12.05 -21.64
C ARG A 251 -7.98 11.32 -20.37
N GLU A 252 -9.11 11.71 -19.80
CA GLU A 252 -9.73 10.94 -18.73
C GLU A 252 -10.46 9.70 -19.26
N LEU A 253 -10.40 8.60 -18.52
CA LEU A 253 -11.17 7.39 -18.81
C LEU A 253 -12.13 7.11 -17.67
N LYS A 254 -13.42 7.00 -17.98
CA LYS A 254 -14.46 6.56 -17.04
C LYS A 254 -14.89 5.14 -17.39
N THR A 255 -15.13 4.32 -16.37
CA THR A 255 -15.62 2.94 -16.53
C THR A 255 -16.79 2.68 -15.60
N ARG A 256 -17.66 1.76 -16.00
CA ARG A 256 -18.77 1.27 -15.17
C ARG A 256 -18.33 0.00 -14.46
N GLN A 257 -18.56 -0.08 -13.16
CA GLN A 257 -18.33 -1.28 -12.37
C GLN A 257 -19.54 -1.62 -11.50
N SER A 258 -19.77 -2.91 -11.28
CA SER A 258 -20.80 -3.39 -10.36
C SER A 258 -20.16 -3.80 -9.04
N CYS A 259 -20.66 -3.33 -7.91
CA CYS A 259 -20.21 -3.72 -6.58
C CYS A 259 -21.37 -4.16 -5.69
N ILE A 260 -21.05 -5.05 -4.74
CA ILE A 260 -21.96 -5.41 -3.67
C ILE A 260 -21.73 -4.39 -2.56
N ARG A 261 -22.80 -3.75 -2.09
CA ARG A 261 -22.77 -2.88 -0.91
C ARG A 261 -23.76 -3.41 0.12
N SER A 262 -23.50 -3.05 1.36
CA SER A 262 -24.45 -3.27 2.45
C SER A 262 -24.79 -1.92 3.06
N THR A 263 -26.08 -1.64 3.15
CA THR A 263 -26.63 -0.48 3.84
C THR A 263 -27.73 -0.99 4.75
N LEU A 264 -27.71 -0.64 6.04
CA LEU A 264 -28.69 -1.12 7.03
C LEU A 264 -28.85 -2.66 7.05
N HIS A 265 -27.73 -3.40 6.92
CA HIS A 265 -27.69 -4.86 6.80
C HIS A 265 -28.37 -5.47 5.56
N GLU A 266 -28.93 -4.65 4.67
CA GLU A 266 -29.40 -5.12 3.38
C GLU A 266 -28.25 -5.14 2.38
N VAL A 267 -28.02 -6.31 1.80
CA VAL A 267 -26.97 -6.51 0.79
C VAL A 267 -27.60 -6.38 -0.58
N TYR A 268 -27.10 -5.44 -1.37
CA TYR A 268 -27.58 -5.22 -2.74
C TYR A 268 -26.43 -5.02 -3.71
N THR A 269 -26.69 -5.32 -4.97
CA THR A 269 -25.77 -5.03 -6.06
C THR A 269 -26.08 -3.65 -6.61
N MET A 270 -25.07 -2.80 -6.71
CA MET A 270 -25.18 -1.51 -7.36
C MET A 270 -24.18 -1.38 -8.49
N SER A 271 -24.56 -0.58 -9.49
CA SER A 271 -23.66 -0.20 -10.58
C SER A 271 -23.25 1.26 -10.40
N GLU A 272 -21.95 1.53 -10.51
CA GLU A 272 -21.39 2.87 -10.37
C GLU A 272 -20.47 3.20 -11.55
N GLN A 273 -20.48 4.47 -11.94
CA GLN A 273 -19.51 5.03 -12.87
C GLN A 273 -18.32 5.56 -12.08
N LYS A 274 -17.11 5.17 -12.46
CA LYS A 274 -15.85 5.55 -11.83
C LYS A 274 -14.93 6.22 -12.82
N LEU A 275 -14.24 7.26 -12.38
CA LEU A 275 -13.06 7.77 -13.05
C LEU A 275 -11.93 6.75 -12.86
N ALA A 276 -11.56 6.06 -13.93
CA ALA A 276 -10.55 5.01 -13.94
C ALA A 276 -9.14 5.57 -14.16
N LEU A 277 -8.95 6.42 -15.17
CA LEU A 277 -7.68 7.07 -15.47
C LEU A 277 -7.88 8.59 -15.49
N SER A 278 -6.92 9.32 -14.96
CA SER A 278 -6.89 10.78 -14.99
C SER A 278 -5.43 11.23 -15.08
N PRO A 279 -5.10 12.24 -15.90
CA PRO A 279 -3.74 12.76 -16.03
C PRO A 279 -3.32 13.62 -14.83
N HIS A 280 -4.25 13.96 -13.95
CA HIS A 280 -4.01 14.87 -12.84
C HIS A 280 -3.47 14.13 -11.59
N ASP A 281 -2.32 14.58 -11.09
CA ASP A 281 -1.76 14.19 -9.80
C ASP A 281 -1.91 15.34 -8.81
N ASP A 282 -2.66 15.12 -7.73
CA ASP A 282 -2.89 16.09 -6.66
C ASP A 282 -1.73 16.15 -5.65
N LYS A 283 -0.82 15.16 -5.68
CA LYS A 283 0.24 15.00 -4.68
C LYS A 283 1.60 15.47 -5.15
N ARG A 284 1.75 15.72 -6.45
CA ARG A 284 3.01 16.14 -7.07
C ARG A 284 2.73 17.20 -8.13
N TYR A 285 3.70 18.08 -8.33
CA TYR A 285 3.70 19.03 -9.43
C TYR A 285 4.11 18.31 -10.71
N VAL A 286 3.25 18.31 -11.73
CA VAL A 286 3.58 17.79 -13.06
C VAL A 286 4.34 18.88 -13.83
N THR A 287 5.51 18.55 -14.36
CA THR A 287 6.34 19.50 -15.13
C THR A 287 5.72 19.84 -16.48
N LEU A 288 6.19 20.92 -17.12
CA LEU A 288 5.66 21.39 -18.41
C LEU A 288 5.70 20.35 -19.54
N ASN A 289 6.66 19.41 -19.50
CA ASN A 289 6.71 18.31 -20.46
C ASN A 289 5.67 17.21 -20.22
N GLY A 290 4.91 17.26 -19.12
CA GLY A 290 3.83 16.31 -18.81
C GLY A 290 4.27 14.93 -18.34
N GLU A 291 5.57 14.61 -18.38
CA GLU A 291 6.10 13.26 -18.13
C GLU A 291 6.85 13.13 -16.80
N GLU A 292 7.34 14.25 -16.25
CA GLU A 292 8.06 14.26 -14.98
C GLU A 292 7.22 14.91 -13.88
N THR A 293 7.55 14.56 -12.64
CA THR A 293 6.87 15.13 -11.48
C THR A 293 7.84 15.50 -10.38
N LEU A 294 7.64 16.68 -9.81
CA LEU A 294 8.38 17.19 -8.67
C LEU A 294 7.53 17.15 -7.41
N PRO A 295 8.11 16.89 -6.23
CA PRO A 295 7.37 17.06 -4.99
C PRO A 295 7.02 18.54 -4.80
N TRP A 296 5.85 18.83 -4.23
CA TRP A 296 5.48 20.20 -3.89
C TRP A 296 6.54 20.86 -3.00
N GLY A 297 6.91 22.11 -3.30
CA GLY A 297 7.98 22.85 -2.61
C GLY A 297 9.41 22.54 -3.10
N HIS A 298 9.57 21.77 -4.18
CA HIS A 298 10.87 21.57 -4.83
C HIS A 298 11.39 22.89 -5.44
N TYR A 299 12.70 23.13 -5.35
CA TYR A 299 13.34 24.37 -5.83
C TYR A 299 13.15 24.63 -7.34
N GLY A 300 12.93 23.57 -8.12
CA GLY A 300 12.67 23.64 -9.56
C GLY A 300 11.22 23.98 -9.93
N ILE A 301 10.35 24.22 -8.95
CA ILE A 301 8.99 24.71 -9.18
C ILE A 301 9.02 26.23 -9.09
N SER A 302 8.88 26.89 -10.24
CA SER A 302 8.59 28.32 -10.31
C SER A 302 7.11 28.51 -9.96
N LEU A 303 6.83 29.11 -8.80
CA LEU A 303 5.48 29.53 -8.41
C LEU A 303 5.16 30.92 -8.95
#